data_AF-A0A1M6WG82-F1
#
_entry.id   AF-A0A1M6WG82-F1
#
_cell.length_a   1.000
_cell.length_b   1.000
_cell.length_c   1.000
_cell.angle_alpha   90.00
_cell.angle_beta   90.00
_cell.angle_gamma   90.00
#
_symmetry.space_group_name_H-M   'P 1'
#
loop_
_entity.id
_entity.type
_entity.pdbx_description
1 polymer ?
#
loop_
_entity_poly.entity_id
_entity_poly.type
_entity_poly.pdbx_seq_one_letter_code
_entity_poly.pdbx_strand_id
1 'polypeptide(L)'
;MAVDKATKEQDELELYQIDDKAIVPFFQKHLEELKLFIRDHQCNDHLCLLVLLKQFIRTYRMPFNMQRYMEVQRTFIQRSLHDKIQDRQQAVSHWIQEFAGRHRNRMIQLQCLYLDRVKDRLLPEIEKLLEDRIDHLQEKLGENNGQNNNPPPPQNP
;
A
#
# COMPACT_ATOMS: atom_id res chain seq x y z
N MET A 1 -25.79 -31.21 2.07
CA MET A 1 -25.31 -29.99 2.76
C MET A 1 -23.94 -29.50 2.27
N ALA A 2 -23.52 -29.78 1.02
CA ALA A 2 -22.24 -29.32 0.48
C ALA A 2 -22.34 -28.00 -0.31
N VAL A 3 -23.55 -27.64 -0.77
CA VAL A 3 -23.80 -26.46 -1.61
C VAL A 3 -23.68 -25.17 -0.80
N ASP A 4 -24.20 -25.12 0.43
CA ASP A 4 -24.16 -23.90 1.27
C ASP A 4 -22.78 -23.41 1.66
N LYS A 5 -21.80 -24.32 1.75
CA LYS A 5 -20.43 -23.98 2.18
C LYS A 5 -19.63 -23.42 1.01
N ALA A 6 -19.76 -24.02 -0.17
CA ALA A 6 -19.13 -23.56 -1.40
C ALA A 6 -19.66 -22.19 -1.83
N THR A 7 -20.97 -21.95 -1.71
CA THR A 7 -21.57 -20.65 -2.03
C THR A 7 -21.15 -19.55 -1.05
N LYS A 8 -21.05 -19.86 0.25
CA LYS A 8 -20.51 -18.92 1.26
C LYS A 8 -19.04 -18.57 1.02
N GLU A 9 -18.22 -19.55 0.64
CA GLU A 9 -16.81 -19.33 0.32
C GLU A 9 -16.62 -18.54 -0.99
N GLN A 10 -17.49 -18.76 -1.99
CA GLN A 10 -17.54 -17.95 -3.22
C GLN A 10 -17.97 -16.51 -2.95
N ASP A 11 -19.02 -16.29 -2.15
CA ASP A 11 -19.48 -14.95 -1.73
C ASP A 11 -18.37 -14.19 -0.98
N GLU A 12 -17.61 -14.89 -0.12
CA GLU A 12 -16.46 -14.30 0.57
C GLU A 12 -15.32 -13.93 -0.40
N LEU A 13 -15.07 -14.74 -1.43
CA LEU A 13 -14.05 -14.48 -2.46
C LEU A 13 -14.44 -13.33 -3.40
N GLU A 14 -15.71 -13.20 -3.78
CA GLU A 14 -16.20 -12.11 -4.61
C GLU A 14 -16.13 -10.74 -3.90
N LEU A 15 -16.19 -10.70 -2.57
CA LEU A 15 -16.05 -9.45 -1.82
C LEU A 15 -14.63 -8.85 -1.87
N TYR A 16 -13.59 -9.66 -2.13
CA TYR A 16 -12.18 -9.20 -2.14
C TYR A 16 -11.62 -8.95 -3.54
N GLN A 17 -12.45 -8.54 -4.49
CA GLN A 17 -11.96 -8.08 -5.78
C GLN A 17 -10.96 -6.93 -5.57
N ILE A 18 -9.71 -7.18 -5.95
CA ILE A 18 -8.67 -6.17 -5.93
C ILE A 18 -8.91 -5.24 -7.11
N ASP A 19 -9.01 -3.95 -6.82
CA ASP A 19 -9.10 -2.92 -7.84
C ASP A 19 -7.70 -2.53 -8.30
N ASP A 20 -7.32 -2.95 -9.51
CA ASP A 20 -6.04 -2.65 -10.16
C ASP A 20 -5.73 -1.15 -10.15
N LYS A 21 -6.78 -0.32 -10.29
CA LYS A 21 -6.65 1.13 -10.36
C LYS A 21 -6.24 1.75 -9.03
N ALA A 22 -6.40 1.03 -7.92
CA ALA A 22 -6.00 1.49 -6.60
C ALA A 22 -4.53 1.18 -6.27
N ILE A 23 -3.85 0.32 -7.04
CA ILE A 23 -2.51 -0.17 -6.71
C ILE A 23 -1.46 0.94 -6.84
N VAL A 24 -1.39 1.62 -7.99
CA VAL A 24 -0.42 2.72 -8.21
C VAL A 24 -0.68 3.89 -7.25
N PRO A 25 -1.93 4.39 -7.08
CA PRO A 25 -2.22 5.44 -6.10
C PRO A 25 -1.83 5.07 -4.66
N PHE A 26 -1.97 3.79 -4.28
CA PHE A 26 -1.51 3.34 -2.97
C PHE A 26 0.00 3.54 -2.80
N PHE A 27 0.81 3.10 -3.76
CA PHE A 27 2.27 3.29 -3.68
C PHE A 27 2.67 4.76 -3.79
N GLN A 28 1.98 5.55 -4.59
CA GLN A 28 2.22 6.99 -4.68
C GLN A 28 1.95 7.69 -3.33
N LYS A 29 0.85 7.34 -2.66
CA LYS A 29 0.51 7.87 -1.34
C LYS A 29 1.53 7.49 -0.26
N HIS A 30 2.16 6.34 -0.40
CA HIS A 30 3.12 5.77 0.55
C HIS A 30 4.55 5.74 0.00
N LEU A 31 4.85 6.67 -0.91
CA LEU A 31 6.09 6.65 -1.69
C LEU A 31 7.32 6.85 -0.81
N GLU A 32 7.24 7.74 0.18
CA GLU A 32 8.37 8.02 1.06
C GLU A 32 8.65 6.85 2.00
N GLU A 33 7.62 6.22 2.56
CA GLU A 33 7.77 4.97 3.34
C GLU A 33 8.30 3.83 2.47
N LEU A 34 7.86 3.74 1.21
CA LEU A 34 8.37 2.76 0.27
C LEU A 34 9.86 2.98 -0.03
N LYS A 35 10.28 4.23 -0.29
CA LYS A 35 11.69 4.58 -0.54
C LYS A 35 12.57 4.24 0.66
N LEU A 36 12.13 4.61 1.87
CA LEU A 36 12.81 4.26 3.12
C LEU A 36 12.91 2.73 3.26
N PHE A 37 11.80 2.02 3.05
CA PHE A 37 11.78 0.57 3.13
C PHE A 37 12.76 -0.09 2.15
N ILE A 38 12.75 0.33 0.88
CA ILE A 38 13.68 -0.19 -0.14
C ILE A 38 15.12 0.08 0.29
N ARG A 39 15.46 1.31 0.67
CA ARG A 39 16.82 1.67 1.12
C ARG A 39 17.28 0.83 2.31
N ASP A 40 16.41 0.63 3.29
CA ASP A 40 16.76 -0.15 4.49
C ASP A 40 16.89 -1.65 4.18
N HIS A 41 16.36 -2.11 3.05
CA HIS A 41 16.45 -3.51 2.56
C HIS A 41 17.41 -3.68 1.37
N GLN A 42 18.06 -2.61 0.90
CA GLN A 42 19.02 -2.63 -0.21
C GLN A 42 20.29 -3.43 0.11
N CYS A 43 20.61 -3.68 1.39
CA CYS A 43 21.70 -4.59 1.77
C CYS A 43 21.49 -6.05 1.27
N ASN A 44 20.30 -6.39 0.76
CA ASN A 44 20.03 -7.65 0.06
C ASN A 44 20.10 -7.44 -1.46
N ASP A 45 21.31 -7.35 -2.02
CA ASP A 45 21.65 -7.04 -3.43
C ASP A 45 21.04 -7.98 -4.51
N HIS A 46 20.13 -8.88 -4.14
CA HIS A 46 19.55 -9.91 -5.01
C HIS A 46 18.02 -9.93 -5.05
N LEU A 47 17.34 -9.06 -4.28
CA LEU A 47 15.88 -9.02 -4.30
C LEU A 47 15.37 -8.11 -5.41
N CYS A 48 14.62 -8.69 -6.36
CA CYS A 48 13.97 -7.89 -7.39
C CYS A 48 12.85 -7.01 -6.80
N LEU A 49 12.52 -5.91 -7.49
CA LEU A 49 11.54 -4.91 -7.04
C LEU A 49 10.20 -5.55 -6.63
N LEU A 50 9.69 -6.51 -7.41
CA LEU A 50 8.46 -7.23 -7.09
C LEU A 50 8.48 -7.88 -5.70
N VAL A 51 9.62 -8.44 -5.28
CA VAL A 51 9.76 -9.07 -3.96
C VAL A 51 9.76 -8.00 -2.87
N LEU A 52 10.46 -6.88 -3.08
CA LEU A 52 10.47 -5.75 -2.16
C LEU A 52 9.06 -5.16 -1.97
N LEU A 53 8.30 -4.99 -3.05
CA LEU A 53 6.91 -4.50 -2.98
C LEU A 53 6.01 -5.44 -2.18
N LYS A 54 6.14 -6.77 -2.37
CA LYS A 54 5.40 -7.74 -1.56
C LYS A 54 5.79 -7.71 -0.09
N GLN A 55 7.08 -7.56 0.21
CA GLN A 55 7.56 -7.42 1.59
C GLN A 55 7.01 -6.14 2.21
N PHE A 56 7.06 -5.02 1.50
CA PHE A 56 6.47 -3.75 1.93
C PHE A 56 4.99 -3.91 2.27
N ILE A 57 4.18 -4.53 1.40
CA ILE A 57 2.76 -4.78 1.66
C ILE A 57 2.54 -5.66 2.90
N ARG A 58 3.36 -6.70 3.09
CA ARG A 58 3.28 -7.57 4.27
C ARG A 58 3.64 -6.86 5.57
N THR A 59 4.58 -5.93 5.52
CA THR A 59 5.02 -5.12 6.66
C THR A 59 4.02 -4.03 6.99
N TYR A 60 3.57 -3.28 5.98
CA TYR A 60 2.67 -2.14 6.15
C TYR A 60 1.23 -2.58 6.45
N ARG A 61 0.84 -3.78 6.01
CA ARG A 61 -0.44 -4.44 6.34
C ARG A 61 -1.68 -3.60 6.00
N MET A 62 -1.59 -2.75 4.98
CA MET A 62 -2.71 -1.96 4.48
C MET A 62 -3.25 -2.49 3.14
N PRO A 63 -4.58 -2.62 3.03
CA PRO A 63 -5.26 -2.75 1.76
C PRO A 63 -4.98 -1.60 0.79
N PHE A 64 -4.85 -1.88 -0.52
CA PHE A 64 -4.69 -0.88 -1.58
C PHE A 64 -5.87 0.11 -1.61
N ASN A 65 -7.09 -0.40 -1.42
CA ASN A 65 -8.29 0.41 -1.24
C ASN A 65 -8.90 0.18 0.14
N MET A 66 -8.52 1.02 1.10
CA MET A 66 -9.02 0.95 2.47
C MET A 66 -10.52 1.22 2.58
N GLN A 67 -11.08 2.10 1.75
CA GLN A 67 -12.51 2.39 1.78
C GLN A 67 -13.33 1.15 1.40
N ARG A 68 -12.98 0.54 0.27
CA ARG A 68 -13.62 -0.70 -0.19
C ARG A 68 -13.45 -1.85 0.80
N TYR A 69 -12.25 -2.01 1.36
CA TYR A 69 -12.00 -2.99 2.41
C TYR A 69 -12.92 -2.78 3.62
N MET A 70 -13.11 -1.54 4.07
CA MET A 70 -13.98 -1.23 5.21
C MET A 70 -15.46 -1.43 4.91
N GLU A 71 -15.91 -1.16 3.69
CA GLU A 71 -17.27 -1.47 3.25
C GLU A 71 -17.55 -2.98 3.31
N VAL A 72 -16.63 -3.78 2.75
CA VAL A 72 -16.68 -5.25 2.78
C VAL A 72 -16.73 -5.77 4.22
N GLN A 73 -15.87 -5.25 5.10
CA GLN A 73 -15.87 -5.59 6.53
C GLN A 73 -17.20 -5.22 7.19
N ARG A 74 -17.76 -4.03 6.90
CA ARG A 74 -19.04 -3.57 7.44
C ARG A 74 -20.18 -4.49 7.02
N THR A 75 -20.28 -4.85 5.74
CA THR A 75 -21.30 -5.76 5.22
C THR A 75 -21.19 -7.14 5.87
N PHE A 76 -19.97 -7.65 6.03
CA PHE A 76 -19.74 -8.94 6.68
C PHE A 76 -20.16 -8.94 8.15
N ILE A 77 -19.81 -7.89 8.91
CA ILE A 77 -20.24 -7.71 10.29
C ILE A 77 -21.78 -7.66 10.37
N GLN A 78 -22.43 -6.90 9.49
CA GLN A 78 -23.89 -6.79 9.46
C GLN A 78 -24.58 -8.14 9.18
N ARG A 79 -24.05 -8.94 8.24
CA ARG A 79 -24.55 -10.29 7.94
C ARG A 79 -24.32 -11.24 9.11
N SER A 80 -23.15 -11.18 9.74
CA SER A 80 -22.75 -12.08 10.84
C SER A 80 -23.52 -11.82 12.14
N LEU A 81 -24.01 -10.60 12.32
CA LEU A 81 -24.70 -10.15 13.54
C LEU A 81 -26.22 -10.04 13.36
N HIS A 82 -26.77 -10.43 12.21
CA HIS A 82 -28.19 -10.29 11.89
C HIS A 82 -29.11 -10.94 12.94
N ASP A 83 -28.64 -12.03 13.58
CA ASP A 83 -29.42 -12.79 14.58
C ASP A 83 -29.14 -12.39 16.05
N LYS A 84 -28.20 -11.46 16.32
CA LYS A 84 -27.81 -11.06 17.69
C LYS A 84 -28.27 -9.63 18.01
N ILE A 85 -29.54 -9.50 18.39
CA ILE A 85 -30.17 -8.20 18.70
C ILE A 85 -29.75 -7.67 20.10
N GLN A 86 -29.45 -8.55 21.05
CA GLN A 86 -28.93 -8.13 22.36
C GLN A 86 -27.41 -7.93 22.29
N ASP A 87 -27.01 -6.69 22.58
CA ASP A 87 -25.63 -6.22 22.73
C ASP A 87 -24.76 -6.19 21.46
N ARG A 88 -25.26 -5.48 20.44
CA ARG A 88 -24.59 -5.26 19.15
C ARG A 88 -23.16 -4.72 19.29
N GLN A 89 -22.87 -3.86 20.27
CA GLN A 89 -21.51 -3.34 20.48
C GLN A 89 -20.56 -4.43 20.97
N GLN A 90 -20.97 -5.24 21.95
CA GLN A 90 -20.15 -6.33 22.45
C GLN A 90 -19.91 -7.40 21.37
N ALA A 91 -20.93 -7.71 20.57
CA ALA A 91 -20.82 -8.66 19.47
C ALA A 91 -19.88 -8.18 18.34
N VAL A 92 -19.91 -6.88 18.01
CA VAL A 92 -18.94 -6.28 17.06
C VAL A 92 -17.52 -6.33 17.63
N SER A 93 -17.34 -6.00 18.91
CA SER A 93 -16.01 -6.04 19.56
C SER A 93 -15.40 -7.44 19.53
N HIS A 94 -16.18 -8.46 19.91
CA HIS A 94 -15.77 -9.86 19.83
C HIS A 94 -15.43 -10.27 18.40
N TRP A 95 -16.25 -9.85 17.43
CA TRP A 95 -15.99 -10.15 16.03
C TRP A 95 -14.67 -9.52 15.54
N ILE A 96 -14.41 -8.26 15.89
CA ILE A 96 -13.15 -7.59 15.54
C ILE A 96 -11.96 -8.35 16.11
N GLN A 97 -12.05 -8.78 17.38
CA GLN A 97 -10.99 -9.54 18.04
C GLN A 97 -10.73 -10.89 17.37
N GLU A 98 -11.78 -11.59 16.94
CA GLU A 98 -11.66 -12.96 16.41
C GLU A 98 -11.39 -13.05 14.89
N PHE A 99 -11.91 -12.11 14.10
CA PHE A 99 -11.98 -12.25 12.65
C PHE A 99 -11.23 -11.15 11.89
N ALA A 100 -11.16 -9.91 12.39
CA ALA A 100 -10.56 -8.81 11.63
C ALA A 100 -9.07 -9.05 11.30
N GLY A 101 -8.33 -9.69 12.22
CA GLY A 101 -6.93 -10.07 11.98
C GLY A 101 -6.78 -11.11 10.86
N ARG A 102 -7.66 -12.12 10.83
CA ARG A 102 -7.68 -13.15 9.78
C ARG A 102 -8.08 -12.56 8.43
N HIS A 103 -9.12 -11.73 8.38
CA HIS A 103 -9.53 -11.05 7.16
C HIS A 103 -8.44 -10.14 6.60
N ARG A 104 -7.78 -9.35 7.45
CA ARG A 104 -6.65 -8.52 7.04
C ARG A 104 -5.51 -9.39 6.50
N ASN A 105 -5.12 -10.46 7.19
CA ASN A 105 -4.07 -11.36 6.71
C ASN A 105 -4.39 -11.94 5.33
N ARG A 106 -5.62 -12.40 5.12
CA ARG A 106 -6.07 -12.93 3.83
C ARG A 106 -6.02 -11.87 2.74
N MET A 107 -6.48 -10.64 3.03
CA MET A 107 -6.41 -9.53 2.08
C MET A 107 -4.96 -9.22 1.67
N ILE A 108 -4.04 -9.13 2.62
CA ILE A 108 -2.62 -8.87 2.36
C ILE A 108 -1.99 -9.99 1.51
N GLN A 109 -2.34 -11.24 1.76
CA GLN A 109 -1.90 -12.37 0.93
C GLN A 109 -2.43 -12.26 -0.50
N LEU A 110 -3.72 -11.97 -0.67
CA LEU A 110 -4.33 -11.77 -1.98
C LEU A 110 -3.67 -10.63 -2.75
N GLN A 111 -3.34 -9.51 -2.09
CA GLN A 111 -2.59 -8.41 -2.72
C GLN A 111 -1.23 -8.86 -3.24
N CYS A 112 -0.49 -9.62 -2.44
CA CYS A 112 0.81 -10.15 -2.87
C CYS A 112 0.69 -11.09 -4.08
N LEU A 113 -0.32 -11.97 -4.09
CA LEU A 113 -0.58 -12.88 -5.21
C LEU A 113 -1.05 -12.13 -6.44
N TYR A 114 -1.79 -11.04 -6.25
CA TYR A 114 -2.30 -10.25 -7.35
C TYR A 114 -1.20 -9.44 -8.03
N LEU A 115 -0.23 -8.94 -7.26
CA LEU A 115 0.97 -8.31 -7.83
C LEU A 115 1.66 -9.22 -8.85
N ASP A 116 1.73 -10.54 -8.62
CA ASP A 116 2.32 -11.47 -9.59
C ASP A 116 1.60 -11.46 -10.95
N ARG A 117 0.28 -11.24 -10.94
CA ARG A 117 -0.55 -11.23 -12.14
C ARG A 117 -0.43 -9.94 -12.94
N VAL A 118 -0.16 -8.82 -12.26
CA VAL A 118 -0.13 -7.49 -12.89
C VAL A 118 1.28 -6.90 -13.01
N LYS A 119 2.31 -7.62 -12.55
CA LYS A 119 3.70 -7.16 -12.47
C LYS A 119 4.22 -6.52 -13.77
N ASP A 120 3.90 -7.09 -14.93
CA ASP A 120 4.48 -6.63 -16.20
C ASP A 120 3.98 -5.23 -16.59
N ARG A 121 2.78 -4.86 -16.11
CA ARG A 121 2.20 -3.52 -16.28
C ARG A 121 2.52 -2.60 -15.11
N LEU A 122 2.60 -3.16 -13.90
CA LEU A 122 2.77 -2.39 -12.67
C LEU A 122 4.21 -1.96 -12.43
N LEU A 123 5.20 -2.84 -12.64
CA LEU A 123 6.59 -2.57 -12.28
C LEU A 123 7.13 -1.31 -12.99
N PRO A 124 6.90 -1.08 -14.30
CA PRO A 124 7.36 0.14 -14.96
C PRO A 124 6.78 1.43 -14.35
N GLU A 125 5.51 1.40 -13.92
CA GLU A 125 4.86 2.55 -13.27
C GLU A 125 5.48 2.85 -11.90
N ILE A 126 5.79 1.79 -11.13
CA ILE A 126 6.42 1.93 -9.81
C ILE A 126 7.88 2.37 -9.94
N GLU A 127 8.61 1.83 -10.92
CA GLU A 127 9.98 2.27 -11.23
C GLU A 127 9.99 3.76 -11.56
N LYS A 128 9.11 4.23 -12.43
CA LYS A 128 8.94 5.66 -12.73
C LYS A 128 8.67 6.51 -11.48
N LEU A 129 7.77 6.07 -10.60
CA LEU A 129 7.49 6.75 -9.33
C LEU A 129 8.71 6.84 -8.40
N LEU A 130 9.59 5.84 -8.45
CA LEU A 130 10.83 5.81 -7.67
C LEU A 130 11.95 6.63 -8.34
N GLU A 131 11.95 6.71 -9.67
CA GLU A 131 12.91 7.42 -10.51
C GLU A 131 12.73 8.94 -10.55
N ASP A 132 11.59 9.50 -10.11
CA ASP A 132 11.33 10.95 -9.94
C ASP A 132 12.30 11.64 -8.94
N ARG A 133 13.46 11.03 -8.66
CA ARG A 133 14.54 11.47 -7.81
C ARG A 133 15.88 11.57 -8.55
N ILE A 134 15.91 12.30 -9.68
CA ILE A 134 17.11 13.04 -10.10
C ILE A 134 16.79 14.53 -10.33
N ASP A 135 15.61 14.88 -10.84
CA ASP A 135 15.34 16.28 -11.24
C ASP A 135 15.11 17.23 -10.06
N HIS A 136 14.39 16.80 -9.02
CA HIS A 136 14.11 17.68 -7.85
C HIS A 136 15.28 17.87 -6.88
N LEU A 137 16.36 17.09 -7.00
CA LEU A 137 17.61 17.34 -6.26
C LEU A 137 18.55 18.29 -7.01
N GLN A 138 18.52 18.31 -8.35
CA GLN A 138 19.29 19.27 -9.15
C GLN A 138 18.69 20.68 -9.09
N GLU A 139 17.37 20.81 -9.02
CA GLU A 139 16.70 22.11 -8.90
C GLU A 139 17.06 22.82 -7.57
N LYS A 140 17.10 22.09 -6.44
CA LYS A 140 17.52 22.64 -5.14
C LYS A 140 19.03 22.86 -4.99
N LEU A 141 19.87 22.17 -5.77
CA LEU A 141 21.32 22.37 -5.79
C LEU A 141 21.75 23.47 -6.79
N GLY A 142 20.92 23.78 -7.80
CA GLY A 142 21.16 24.84 -8.77
C GLY A 142 20.84 26.24 -8.27
N GLU A 143 19.90 26.41 -7.34
CA GLU A 143 19.50 27.72 -6.83
C GLU A 143 20.43 28.29 -5.73
N ASN A 144 21.23 27.46 -5.06
CA ASN A 144 22.09 27.89 -3.94
C ASN A 144 23.50 28.36 -4.34
N ASN A 145 23.89 28.28 -5.63
CA ASN A 145 25.22 28.68 -6.10
C ASN A 145 25.26 30.07 -6.79
N GLY A 146 24.18 30.85 -6.73
CA GLY A 146 24.06 32.13 -7.46
C GLY A 146 24.38 33.41 -6.69
N GLN A 147 24.73 33.35 -5.39
CA GLN A 147 24.94 34.56 -4.57
C GLN A 147 26.21 34.49 -3.73
N ASN A 148 27.37 34.66 -4.37
CA ASN A 148 28.47 35.44 -3.81
C ASN A 148 29.60 35.54 -4.84
N ASN A 149 29.83 36.75 -5.36
CA ASN A 149 31.15 37.32 -5.68
C ASN A 149 30.97 38.70 -6.33
N ASN A 150 30.68 39.72 -5.51
CA ASN A 150 30.98 41.11 -5.91
C ASN A 150 32.39 41.44 -5.38
N PRO A 151 33.38 41.74 -6.24
CA PRO A 151 34.67 42.25 -5.78
C PRO A 151 34.53 43.70 -5.30
N PRO A 152 35.32 44.14 -4.29
CA PRO A 152 35.35 45.54 -3.87
C PRO A 152 36.02 46.44 -4.93
N PRO A 153 35.69 47.75 -4.97
CA PRO A 153 36.19 48.66 -6.00
C PRO A 153 37.68 49.00 -5.79
N PRO A 154 38.40 49.36 -6.87
CA PRO A 154 39.82 49.70 -6.80
C PRO A 154 40.03 51.04 -6.07
N GLN A 155 40.98 51.08 -5.14
CA GLN A 155 41.58 52.32 -4.63
C GLN A 155 42.71 52.72 -5.58
N ASN A 156 42.58 53.89 -6.20
CA ASN A 156 43.64 54.49 -7.01
C ASN A 156 44.65 55.24 -6.13
N PRO A 157 45.90 55.43 -6.61
CA PRO A 157 47.06 55.88 -5.82
C PRO A 157 47.00 57.33 -5.35
#